data_AF-A0A455UIN9-F1
#
_entry.id   AF-A0A455UIN9-F1
#
_cell.length_a   1.000
_cell.length_b   1.000
_cell.length_c   1.000
_cell.angle_alpha   90.00
_cell.angle_beta   90.00
_cell.angle_gamma   90.00
#
_symmetry.space_group_name_H-M   'P 1'
#
loop_
_entity.id
_entity.type
_entity.pdbx_description
1 polymer ?
#
loop_
_entity_poly.entity_id
_entity_poly.type
_entity_poly.pdbx_seq_one_letter_code
_entity_poly.pdbx_strand_id
1 'polypeptide(L)'
;MRIWALAWPIILSNITVPLLGLVDTAVVGHLPDSRYLAGLPWGLRCLASSIGGLAFLRMGTTGLVAQAIGRESDSDVRNLLGQSLIMALVIGALLIVFASPLVSVGLWLLDGSDVATN
;
A
#
# COMPACT_ATOMS: atom_id res chain seq x y z
N MET A 1 -15.94 -5.69 -28.97
CA MET A 1 -14.46 -5.63 -28.87
C MET A 1 -13.93 -4.49 -27.98
N ARG A 2 -14.63 -3.37 -27.76
CA ARG A 2 -14.16 -2.24 -26.92
C ARG A 2 -13.85 -2.58 -25.45
N ILE A 3 -14.53 -3.58 -24.89
CA ILE A 3 -14.32 -4.03 -23.50
C ILE A 3 -12.95 -4.71 -23.34
N TRP A 4 -12.49 -5.50 -24.32
CA TRP A 4 -11.19 -6.17 -24.26
C TRP A 4 -10.01 -5.19 -24.25
N ALA A 5 -10.11 -4.10 -25.01
CA ALA A 5 -9.07 -3.06 -25.05
C ALA A 5 -8.92 -2.30 -23.71
N LEU A 6 -9.99 -2.18 -22.93
CA LEU A 6 -9.97 -1.57 -21.60
C LEU A 6 -9.63 -2.59 -20.49
N ALA A 7 -10.05 -3.85 -20.65
CA ALA A 7 -9.87 -4.88 -19.64
C ALA A 7 -8.44 -5.41 -19.57
N TRP A 8 -7.77 -5.62 -20.70
CA TRP A 8 -6.40 -6.16 -20.75
C TRP A 8 -5.39 -5.36 -19.90
N PRO A 9 -5.30 -4.02 -20.02
CA PRO A 9 -4.37 -3.22 -19.21
C PRO A 9 -4.67 -3.34 -17.71
N ILE A 10 -5.95 -3.36 -17.34
CA ILE A 10 -6.38 -3.46 -15.94
C ILE A 10 -6.02 -4.82 -15.37
N ILE A 11 -6.23 -5.90 -16.13
CA ILE A 11 -5.87 -7.27 -15.73
C ILE A 11 -4.35 -7.38 -15.52
N LEU A 12 -3.56 -6.89 -16.48
CA LEU A 12 -2.10 -6.92 -16.40
C LEU A 12 -1.56 -6.14 -15.19
N SER A 13 -2.17 -4.98 -14.90
CA SER A 13 -1.82 -4.16 -13.72
C SER A 13 -2.19 -4.83 -12.39
N ASN A 14 -3.25 -5.64 -12.34
CA ASN A 14 -3.63 -6.35 -11.12
C ASN A 14 -2.80 -7.63 -10.91
N ILE A 15 -2.33 -8.28 -11.98
CA ILE A 15 -1.49 -9.49 -11.88
C ILE A 15 -0.05 -9.16 -11.48
N THR A 16 0.43 -7.94 -11.73
CA THR A 16 1.81 -7.55 -11.40
C THR A 16 2.09 -7.57 -9.90
N VAL A 17 1.11 -7.24 -9.06
CA VAL A 17 1.24 -7.25 -7.59
C VAL A 17 1.55 -8.66 -7.03
N PRO A 18 0.74 -9.70 -7.30
CA PRO A 18 1.05 -11.05 -6.82
C PRO A 18 2.29 -11.66 -7.48
N LEU A 19 2.58 -11.32 -8.74
CA LEU A 19 3.82 -11.78 -9.41
C LEU A 19 5.07 -11.21 -8.73
N LEU A 20 5.07 -9.93 -8.37
CA LEU A 20 6.16 -9.31 -7.59
C LEU A 20 6.35 -10.05 -6.26
N GLY A 21 5.27 -10.35 -5.54
CA GLY A 21 5.35 -11.11 -4.29
C GLY A 21 5.93 -12.53 -4.47
N LEU A 22 5.63 -13.19 -5.58
CA LEU A 22 6.19 -14.51 -5.92
C LEU A 22 7.69 -14.40 -6.23
N VAL A 23 8.09 -13.38 -6.99
CA VAL A 23 9.51 -13.09 -7.29
C VAL A 23 10.29 -12.76 -6.01
N ASP A 24 9.77 -11.89 -5.14
CA ASP A 24 10.41 -11.55 -3.86
C ASP A 24 10.60 -12.81 -2.99
N THR A 25 9.59 -13.67 -2.93
CA THR A 25 9.66 -14.94 -2.18
C THR A 25 10.70 -15.89 -2.79
N ALA A 26 10.76 -16.01 -4.11
CA ALA A 26 11.73 -16.85 -4.80
C ALA A 26 13.17 -16.35 -4.67
N VAL A 27 13.38 -15.03 -4.77
CA VAL A 27 14.69 -14.39 -4.59
C VAL A 27 15.17 -14.62 -3.16
N VAL A 28 14.34 -14.35 -2.15
CA VAL A 28 14.73 -14.52 -0.74
C VAL A 28 14.87 -16.00 -0.38
N GLY A 29 14.06 -16.89 -0.94
CA GLY A 29 14.17 -18.34 -0.76
C GLY A 29 15.44 -18.97 -1.35
N HIS A 30 16.14 -18.27 -2.26
CA HIS A 30 17.43 -18.72 -2.82
C HIS A 30 18.63 -18.30 -1.96
N LEU A 31 18.47 -17.41 -0.96
CA LEU A 31 19.59 -17.04 -0.09
C LEU A 31 19.97 -18.22 0.84
N PRO A 32 21.28 -18.54 0.95
CA PRO A 32 21.75 -19.70 1.72
C PRO A 32 21.60 -19.55 3.25
N ASP A 33 21.27 -18.36 3.75
CA ASP A 33 21.24 -18.03 5.17
C ASP A 33 19.81 -17.69 5.62
N SER A 34 19.22 -18.56 6.46
CA SER A 34 17.82 -18.49 6.93
C SER A 34 17.51 -17.22 7.76
N ARG A 35 18.55 -16.53 8.22
CA ARG A 35 18.43 -15.30 9.02
C ARG A 35 17.74 -14.16 8.27
N TYR A 36 17.82 -14.12 6.94
CA TYR A 36 17.12 -13.12 6.11
C TYR A 36 15.65 -13.48 5.85
N LEU A 37 15.25 -14.74 6.07
CA LEU A 37 13.88 -15.22 5.84
C LEU A 37 12.94 -14.92 7.02
N ALA A 38 13.46 -14.77 8.25
CA ALA A 38 12.64 -14.62 9.45
C ALA A 38 11.92 -13.25 9.55
N GLY A 39 12.55 -12.16 9.09
CA GLY A 39 11.99 -10.80 9.18
C GLY A 39 11.11 -10.38 7.99
N LEU A 40 11.26 -11.04 6.85
CA LEU A 40 10.58 -10.66 5.60
C LEU A 40 9.04 -10.74 5.68
N PRO A 41 8.42 -11.80 6.23
CA PRO A 41 6.96 -11.92 6.25
C PRO A 41 6.29 -10.79 7.04
N TRP A 42 6.95 -10.30 8.09
CA TRP A 42 6.45 -9.22 8.91
C TRP A 42 6.54 -7.86 8.21
N GLY A 43 7.68 -7.59 7.54
CA GLY A 43 7.84 -6.41 6.69
C GLY A 43 6.79 -6.35 5.58
N LEU A 44 6.55 -7.49 4.90
CA LEU A 44 5.51 -7.61 3.88
C LEU A 44 4.10 -7.34 4.44
N ARG A 45 3.81 -7.84 5.65
CA ARG A 45 2.49 -7.68 6.28
C ARG A 45 2.23 -6.24 6.73
N CYS A 46 3.24 -5.56 7.27
CA CYS A 46 3.18 -4.13 7.59
C CYS A 46 3.02 -3.27 6.33
N LEU A 47 3.75 -3.60 5.27
CA LEU A 47 3.64 -2.90 3.98
C LEU A 47 2.25 -3.11 3.37
N ALA A 48 1.72 -4.33 3.37
CA ALA A 48 0.39 -4.65 2.87
C ALA A 48 -0.71 -3.89 3.63
N SER A 49 -0.61 -3.80 4.97
CA SER A 49 -1.53 -3.01 5.79
C SER A 49 -1.49 -1.52 5.43
N SER A 50 -0.28 -0.97 5.27
CA SER A 50 -0.08 0.43 4.86
C SER A 50 -0.67 0.71 3.48
N ILE A 51 -0.40 -0.17 2.49
CA ILE A 51 -0.98 -0.08 1.14
C ILE A 51 -2.51 -0.16 1.20
N GLY A 52 -3.08 -1.03 2.04
CA GLY A 52 -4.53 -1.13 2.24
C GLY A 52 -5.14 0.18 2.77
N GLY A 53 -4.51 0.82 3.75
CA GLY A 53 -4.93 2.12 4.27
C GLY A 53 -4.85 3.24 3.22
N LEU A 54 -3.77 3.28 2.45
CA LEU A 54 -3.63 4.25 1.35
C LEU A 54 -4.64 4.00 0.23
N ALA A 55 -4.95 2.73 -0.07
CA ALA A 55 -5.95 2.36 -1.06
C ALA A 55 -7.37 2.80 -0.62
N PHE A 56 -7.68 2.73 0.68
CA PHE A 56 -8.91 3.28 1.24
C PHE A 56 -9.00 4.79 1.01
N LEU A 57 -7.93 5.53 1.30
CA LEU A 57 -7.89 6.99 1.07
C LEU A 57 -8.16 7.31 -0.40
N ARG A 58 -7.54 6.58 -1.33
CA ARG A 58 -7.79 6.72 -2.77
C ARG A 58 -9.26 6.48 -3.12
N MET A 59 -9.89 5.47 -2.53
CA MET A 59 -11.29 5.13 -2.80
C MET A 59 -12.24 6.22 -2.26
N GLY A 60 -11.94 6.77 -1.09
CA GLY A 60 -12.64 7.92 -0.51
C GLY A 60 -12.52 9.18 -1.38
N THR A 61 -11.32 9.55 -1.82
CA THR A 61 -11.11 10.72 -2.69
C THR A 61 -11.76 10.56 -4.05
N THR A 62 -11.73 9.34 -4.63
CA THR A 62 -12.40 9.07 -5.91
C THR A 62 -13.92 9.22 -5.79
N GLY A 63 -14.50 8.79 -4.66
CA GLY A 63 -15.92 8.98 -4.37
C GLY A 63 -16.32 10.46 -4.24
N LEU A 64 -15.50 11.27 -3.58
CA LEU A 64 -15.72 12.73 -3.47
C LEU A 64 -15.58 13.44 -4.82
N VAL A 65 -14.58 13.05 -5.64
CA VAL A 65 -14.39 13.58 -7.00
C VAL A 65 -15.57 13.21 -7.90
N ALA A 66 -16.08 11.98 -7.82
CA ALA A 66 -17.27 11.57 -8.57
C ALA A 66 -18.51 12.39 -8.19
N GLN A 67 -18.68 12.73 -6.90
CA GLN A 67 -19.77 13.62 -6.45
C GLN A 67 -19.59 15.07 -6.95
N ALA A 68 -18.36 15.59 -6.98
CA ALA A 68 -18.08 16.93 -7.50
C ALA A 68 -18.32 17.02 -9.02
N ILE A 69 -17.90 16.00 -9.78
CA ILE A 69 -18.19 15.88 -11.22
C ILE A 69 -19.70 15.85 -11.46
N GLY A 70 -20.46 15.10 -10.66
CA GLY A 70 -21.93 15.04 -10.77
C GLY A 70 -22.65 16.37 -10.49
N ARG A 71 -21.95 17.37 -9.92
CA ARG A 71 -22.47 18.73 -9.67
C ARG A 71 -22.01 19.75 -10.73
N GLU A 72 -21.32 19.33 -11.80
CA GLU A 72 -20.79 20.19 -12.88
C GLU A 72 -19.90 21.36 -12.39
N SER A 73 -19.28 21.21 -11.22
CA SER A 73 -18.41 22.25 -10.62
C SER A 73 -16.94 21.93 -10.87
N ASP A 74 -16.41 22.36 -12.02
CA ASP A 74 -15.00 22.16 -12.40
C ASP A 74 -14.01 22.77 -11.39
N SER A 75 -14.41 23.85 -10.70
CA SER A 75 -13.63 24.45 -9.62
C SER A 75 -13.48 23.53 -8.42
N ASP A 76 -14.55 22.80 -8.07
CA ASP A 76 -14.51 21.88 -6.93
C ASP A 76 -13.64 20.66 -7.25
N VAL A 77 -13.71 20.15 -8.48
CA VAL A 77 -12.82 19.06 -8.93
C VAL A 77 -11.35 19.46 -8.83
N ARG A 78 -10.97 20.68 -9.28
CA ARG A 78 -9.59 21.18 -9.13
C ARG A 78 -9.16 21.32 -7.68
N ASN A 79 -10.04 21.81 -6.81
CA ASN A 79 -9.74 21.94 -5.38
C ASN A 79 -9.55 20.58 -4.72
N LEU A 80 -10.42 19.61 -5.03
CA LEU A 80 -10.30 18.22 -4.54
C LEU A 80 -9.01 17.56 -5.02
N LEU A 81 -8.60 17.80 -6.28
CA LEU A 81 -7.33 17.30 -6.80
C LEU A 81 -6.15 17.87 -6.02
N GLY A 82 -6.12 19.19 -5.80
CA GLY A 82 -5.07 19.85 -5.02
C GLY A 82 -5.01 19.34 -3.58
N GLN A 83 -6.16 19.22 -2.93
CA GLN A 83 -6.27 18.69 -1.57
C GLN A 83 -5.79 17.23 -1.48
N SER A 84 -6.20 16.38 -2.43
CA SER A 84 -5.82 14.96 -2.47
C SER A 84 -4.31 14.81 -2.70
N LEU A 85 -3.72 15.65 -3.56
CA LEU A 85 -2.29 15.64 -3.82
C LEU A 85 -1.47 16.06 -2.60
N ILE A 86 -1.90 17.13 -1.91
CA ILE A 86 -1.26 17.58 -0.66
C ILE A 86 -1.39 16.51 0.42
N MET A 87 -2.57 15.91 0.59
CA MET A 87 -2.75 14.82 1.55
C MET A 87 -1.84 13.62 1.23
N ALA A 88 -1.75 13.20 -0.03
CA ALA A 88 -0.89 12.10 -0.43
C ALA A 88 0.60 12.40 -0.14
N LEU A 89 1.07 13.62 -0.44
CA LEU A 89 2.44 14.03 -0.14
C LEU A 89 2.72 14.08 1.36
N VAL A 90 1.80 14.63 2.15
CA VAL A 90 1.95 14.71 3.61
C VAL A 90 1.97 13.31 4.23
N ILE A 91 1.02 12.44 3.86
CA ILE A 91 0.96 11.07 4.37
C ILE A 91 2.20 10.27 3.95
N GLY A 92 2.64 10.40 2.68
CA GLY A 92 3.85 9.75 2.20
C GLY A 92 5.11 10.22 2.94
N ALA A 93 5.25 11.53 3.14
CA ALA A 93 6.37 12.10 3.89
C ALA A 93 6.35 11.65 5.36
N LEU A 94 5.18 11.64 6.01
CA LEU A 94 5.03 11.14 7.37
C LEU A 94 5.42 9.65 7.46
N LEU A 95 4.97 8.81 6.52
CA LEU A 95 5.36 7.40 6.51
C LEU A 95 6.88 7.21 6.38
N ILE A 96 7.57 8.02 5.56
CA ILE A 96 9.02 7.95 5.43
C ILE A 96 9.70 8.38 6.73
N VAL A 97 9.28 9.51 7.31
CA VAL A 97 9.86 10.05 8.55
C VAL A 97 9.63 9.10 9.73
N PHE A 98 8.44 8.51 9.82
CA PHE A 98 8.06 7.58 10.88
C PHE A 98 8.39 6.11 10.57
N ALA A 99 9.03 5.80 9.45
CA ALA A 99 9.37 4.42 9.08
C ALA A 99 10.24 3.75 10.16
N SER A 100 11.29 4.42 10.61
CA SER A 100 12.19 3.91 11.64
C SER A 100 11.48 3.64 12.98
N PRO A 101 10.72 4.60 13.57
CA PRO A 101 10.00 4.34 14.81
C PRO A 101 8.86 3.31 14.65
N LEU A 102 8.20 3.23 13.49
CA LEU A 102 7.20 2.18 13.23
C LEU A 102 7.83 0.79 13.30
N VAL A 103 9.00 0.62 12.67
CA VAL A 103 9.73 -0.64 12.69
C VAL A 103 10.16 -0.99 14.11
N SER A 104 10.69 -0.03 14.87
CA SER A 104 11.10 -0.31 16.26
C SER A 104 9.93 -0.65 17.18
N VAL A 105 8.80 0.05 17.07
CA VAL A 105 7.57 -0.28 17.84
C VAL A 105 7.05 -1.64 17.46
N GLY A 106 7.06 -1.95 16.17
CA GLY A 106 6.60 -3.23 15.67
C GLY A 106 7.47 -4.40 16.12
N LEU A 107 8.79 -4.23 16.12
CA LEU A 107 9.72 -5.21 16.70
C LEU A 107 9.53 -5.35 18.22
N TRP A 108 9.33 -4.24 18.94
CA TRP A 108 9.04 -4.28 20.39
C TRP A 108 7.74 -5.02 20.70
N LEU A 109 6.68 -4.82 19.91
CA LEU A 109 5.42 -5.55 20.05
C LEU A 109 5.58 -7.05 19.80
N LEU A 110 6.49 -7.43 18.90
CA LEU A 110 6.81 -8.83 18.60
C LEU A 110 7.66 -9.48 19.69
N ASP A 111 8.74 -8.83 20.15
CA ASP A 111 9.55 -9.31 21.28
C ASP A 111 8.72 -9.42 22.57
N GLY A 112 7.73 -8.53 22.75
CA GLY A 112 6.76 -8.62 23.86
C GLY A 112 5.73 -9.74 23.70
N SER A 113 5.62 -10.35 22.51
CA SER A 113 4.64 -11.42 22.22
C SER A 113 5.18 -12.84 22.47
N ASP A 114 6.44 -12.99 22.89
CA ASP A 114 7.04 -14.26 23.34
C ASP A 114 6.46 -14.81 24.66
N VAL A 115 5.31 -14.28 25.11
CA VAL A 115 4.38 -14.97 26.04
C VAL A 115 3.45 -15.96 25.32
N ALA A 116 3.74 -16.34 24.07
CA ALA A 116 3.20 -17.53 23.44
C ALA A 116 4.05 -18.78 23.80
N THR A 117 4.17 -19.05 25.10
CA THR A 117 4.52 -20.39 25.61
C THR A 117 3.38 -20.90 26.46
N ASN A 118 2.44 -21.59 25.81
CA ASN A 118 1.79 -22.81 26.30
C ASN A 118 1.33 -23.63 25.10
#